data_AF-A0A2D8YUH5-F1
#
_entry.id   AF-A0A2D8YUH5-F1
#
_cell.length_a   1.000
_cell.length_b   1.000
_cell.length_c   1.000
_cell.angle_alpha   90.00
_cell.angle_beta   90.00
_cell.angle_gamma   90.00
#
_symmetry.space_group_name_H-M   'P 1'
#
loop_
_entity.id
_entity.type
_entity.pdbx_description
1 polymer ?
#
loop_
_entity_poly.entity_id
_entity_poly.type
_entity_poly.pdbx_seq_one_letter_code
_entity_poly.pdbx_strand_id
1 'polypeptide(L)' 'MDATKGAALEDAIENLSGYEHHRMVSTGLGQREYWYESSAGAEHLERALRAAVERLGVTGSVVFNGSSFVVEVEAE' A
#
# COMPACT_ATOMS: atom_id res chain seq x y z
N MET A 1 10.39 -1.39 -13.50
CA MET A 1 9.96 -0.96 -12.16
C MET A 1 10.57 0.40 -11.89
N ASP A 2 9.77 1.46 -11.92
CA ASP A 2 10.23 2.76 -11.46
C ASP A 2 10.44 2.67 -9.94
N ALA A 3 11.70 2.64 -9.49
CA ALA A 3 12.05 2.62 -8.07
C ALA A 3 11.38 3.79 -7.32
N THR A 4 11.17 4.89 -8.03
CA THR A 4 10.50 6.12 -7.60
C THR A 4 9.07 5.88 -7.10
N LYS A 5 8.26 5.05 -7.81
CA LYS A 5 6.88 4.75 -7.40
C LYS A 5 6.82 3.89 -6.13
N GLY A 6 7.89 3.14 -5.83
CA GLY A 6 7.99 2.34 -4.58
C GLY A 6 8.26 3.18 -3.36
N ALA A 7 9.31 4.01 -3.42
CA ALA A 7 9.63 4.91 -2.33
C ALA A 7 8.47 5.86 -2.02
N ALA A 8 7.76 6.35 -3.03
CA ALA A 8 6.61 7.23 -2.84
C ALA A 8 5.39 6.51 -2.22
N LEU A 9 5.22 5.22 -2.49
CA LEU A 9 4.18 4.40 -1.84
C LEU A 9 4.53 4.15 -0.37
N GLU A 10 5.80 3.84 -0.07
CA GLU A 10 6.27 3.67 1.30
C GLU A 10 6.11 4.95 2.11
N ASP A 11 6.53 6.10 1.57
CA ASP A 11 6.34 7.41 2.20
C ASP A 11 4.84 7.72 2.45
N ALA A 12 3.97 7.39 1.50
CA ALA A 12 2.54 7.56 1.68
C ALA A 12 1.98 6.64 2.77
N ILE A 13 2.48 5.40 2.88
CA ILE A 13 2.09 4.46 3.94
C ILE A 13 2.60 4.92 5.32
N GLU A 14 3.82 5.43 5.41
CA GLU A 14 4.36 6.03 6.65
C GLU A 14 3.52 7.23 7.10
N ASN A 15 2.97 8.00 6.16
CA ASN A 15 2.13 9.16 6.47
C ASN A 15 0.64 8.81 6.69
N LEU A 16 0.23 7.55 6.51
CA LEU A 16 -1.15 7.15 6.75
C LEU A 16 -1.43 7.07 8.25
N SER A 17 -2.26 8.00 8.72
CA SER A 17 -2.72 8.04 10.10
C SER A 17 -3.67 6.87 10.37
N GLY A 18 -3.27 5.91 11.20
CA GLY A 18 -4.11 4.75 11.56
C GLY A 18 -3.35 3.42 11.63
N TYR A 19 -2.16 3.35 11.04
CA TYR A 19 -1.26 2.22 11.22
C TYR A 19 -0.51 2.33 12.56
N GLU A 20 -0.50 1.25 13.34
CA GLU A 20 0.42 1.09 14.47
C GLU A 20 1.76 0.56 13.98
N HIS A 21 1.71 -0.45 13.11
CA HIS A 21 2.89 -1.02 12.48
C HIS A 21 2.62 -1.29 11.00
N HIS A 22 3.62 -1.09 10.15
CA HIS A 22 3.60 -1.57 8.78
C HIS A 22 4.98 -2.12 8.42
N ARG A 23 5.00 -3.12 7.54
CA ARG A 23 6.24 -3.74 7.07
C ARG A 23 6.06 -4.25 5.65
N MET A 24 7.03 -3.96 4.78
CA MET A 24 7.12 -4.61 3.48
C MET A 24 7.43 -6.11 3.65
N VAL A 25 6.55 -6.95 3.12
CA VAL A 25 6.68 -8.42 3.19
C VAL A 25 7.39 -8.94 1.95
N SER A 26 7.00 -8.46 0.77
CA SER A 26 7.55 -8.94 -0.49
C SER A 26 7.38 -7.93 -1.61
N THR A 27 8.34 -7.92 -2.53
CA THR A 27 8.29 -7.16 -3.79
C THR A 27 8.47 -8.12 -4.95
N GLY A 28 7.38 -8.43 -5.66
CA GLY A 28 7.36 -9.25 -6.87
C GLY A 28 7.34 -8.42 -8.14
N LEU A 29 7.38 -9.09 -9.31
CA LEU A 29 7.28 -8.50 -10.65
C LEU A 29 5.93 -7.79 -10.85
N GLY A 30 5.82 -6.53 -10.42
CA GLY A 30 4.61 -5.72 -10.54
C GLY A 30 3.63 -5.87 -9.37
N GLN A 31 4.04 -6.50 -8.26
CA GLN A 31 3.21 -6.58 -7.06
C GLN A 31 4.06 -6.27 -5.83
N ARG A 32 3.50 -5.54 -4.87
CA ARG A 32 4.12 -5.27 -3.58
C ARG A 32 3.17 -5.64 -2.46
N GLU A 33 3.62 -6.52 -1.59
CA GLU A 33 2.86 -6.94 -0.42
C GLU A 33 3.40 -6.26 0.83
N TYR A 34 2.47 -5.67 1.58
CA TYR A 34 2.73 -5.00 2.83
C TYR A 34 1.87 -5.64 3.91
N TRP A 35 2.51 -5.95 5.03
CA TRP A 35 1.82 -6.32 6.25
C TRP A 35 1.59 -5.06 7.07
N TYR A 36 0.46 -5.01 7.76
CA TYR A 36 0.12 -3.91 8.63
C TYR A 36 -0.64 -4.36 9.86
N GLU A 37 -0.47 -3.61 10.93
CA GLU A 37 -1.24 -3.67 12.16
C GLU A 37 -1.92 -2.33 12.36
N SER A 38 -3.23 -2.36 12.56
CA SER A 38 -4.04 -1.18 12.74
C SER A 38 -5.13 -1.48 13.75
N SER A 39 -5.18 -0.70 14.83
CA SER A 39 -6.37 -0.62 15.68
C SER A 39 -7.50 0.20 15.04
N ALA A 40 -7.24 0.94 13.96
CA ALA A 40 -8.26 1.62 13.17
C ALA A 40 -8.99 0.63 12.24
N GLY A 41 -10.30 0.83 12.06
CA GLY A 41 -11.14 -0.05 11.24
C GLY A 41 -10.64 -0.19 9.79
N ALA A 42 -10.67 -1.42 9.27
CA ALA A 42 -10.13 -1.78 7.96
C ALA A 42 -10.66 -0.91 6.81
N GLU A 43 -11.92 -0.48 6.87
CA GLU A 43 -12.55 0.39 5.85
C GLU A 43 -11.90 1.78 5.73
N HIS A 44 -11.47 2.35 6.86
CA HIS A 44 -10.78 3.65 6.86
C HIS A 44 -9.43 3.52 6.18
N LEU A 45 -8.70 2.47 6.55
CA LEU A 45 -7.40 2.13 6.03
C LEU A 45 -7.45 1.88 4.52
N GLU A 46 -8.45 1.13 4.06
CA GLU A 46 -8.65 0.85 2.64
C GLU A 46 -8.84 2.12 1.82
N ARG A 47 -9.69 3.04 2.28
CA ARG A 47 -9.93 4.31 1.58
C ARG A 47 -8.69 5.17 1.53
N ALA A 48 -7.97 5.26 2.64
CA ALA A 48 -6.80 6.11 2.75
C ALA A 48 -5.64 5.58 1.88
N LEU A 49 -5.44 4.26 1.89
CA LEU A 49 -4.45 3.59 1.05
C LEU A 49 -4.81 3.69 -0.44
N ARG A 50 -6.08 3.48 -0.80
CA ARG A 50 -6.55 3.65 -2.18
C ARG A 50 -6.29 5.07 -2.68
N ALA A 51 -6.61 6.08 -1.87
CA ALA A 51 -6.34 7.47 -2.23
C ALA A 51 -4.83 7.75 -2.40
N ALA A 52 -3.96 7.14 -1.58
CA ALA A 52 -2.51 7.24 -1.75
C ALA A 52 -2.04 6.63 -3.07
N VAL A 53 -2.47 5.40 -3.37
CA VAL A 53 -2.13 4.66 -4.60
C VAL A 53 -2.62 5.41 -5.85
N GLU A 54 -3.86 5.94 -5.82
CA GLU A 54 -4.41 6.77 -6.90
C GLU A 54 -3.60 8.05 -7.12
N ARG A 55 -3.20 8.75 -6.04
CA ARG A 55 -2.37 9.97 -6.14
C ARG A 55 -1.00 9.71 -6.75
N LEU A 56 -0.44 8.52 -6.53
CA LEU A 56 0.86 8.11 -7.06
C LEU A 56 0.80 7.68 -8.53
N GLY A 57 -0.39 7.65 -9.14
CA GLY A 57 -0.57 7.15 -10.51
C GLY A 57 -0.16 5.69 -10.61
N VAL A 58 -0.40 4.92 -9.55
CA VAL A 58 -0.24 3.47 -9.55
C VAL A 58 -1.60 2.90 -9.95
N THR A 59 -1.70 2.38 -11.17
CA THR A 59 -2.84 1.59 -11.59
C THR A 59 -2.71 0.24 -10.90
N GLY A 60 -3.43 0.08 -9.79
CA GLY A 60 -3.20 -1.00 -8.87
C GLY A 60 -4.43 -1.42 -8.11
N SER A 61 -4.68 -2.72 -8.08
CA SER A 61 -5.67 -3.28 -7.16
C SER A 61 -5.05 -3.36 -5.77
N VAL A 62 -5.78 -2.88 -4.76
CA VAL A 62 -5.42 -3.03 -3.36
C VAL A 62 -6.29 -4.13 -2.79
N VAL A 63 -5.68 -5.28 -2.48
CA VAL A 63 -6.40 -6.43 -1.91
C VAL A 63 -6.05 -6.53 -0.44
N PHE A 64 -7.03 -6.31 0.43
CA PHE A 64 -6.88 -6.47 1.88
C PHE A 64 -7.14 -7.91 2.30
N ASN A 65 -6.25 -8.45 3.13
CA ASN A 65 -6.34 -9.79 3.71
C ASN A 65 -6.17 -9.72 5.23
N GLY A 66 -7.07 -8.98 5.88
CA GLY A 66 -7.13 -8.80 7.33
C GLY A 66 -5.99 -7.94 7.91
N SER A 67 -4.76 -8.44 7.83
CA SER A 67 -3.54 -7.81 8.33
C SER A 67 -2.46 -7.63 7.26
N SER A 68 -2.74 -7.93 6.00
CA SER A 68 -1.86 -7.55 4.89
C SER A 68 -2.66 -6.92 3.75
N PHE A 69 -1.99 -6.11 2.93
CA PHE A 69 -2.52 -5.67 1.65
C PHE A 69 -1.49 -5.88 0.54
N VAL A 70 -2.00 -6.20 -0.64
CA VAL A 70 -1.21 -6.31 -1.87
C VAL A 70 -1.55 -5.14 -2.76
N VAL A 71 -0.53 -4.41 -3.22
CA VAL A 71 -0.64 -3.38 -4.25
C VAL A 71 -0.05 -3.92 -5.53
N GLU A 72 -0.89 -4.07 -6.55
CA GLU A 72 -0.43 -4.34 -7.90
C GLU A 72 0.02 -3.02 -8.53
N VAL A 73 1.16 -3.00 -9.20
CA VAL A 73 1.70 -1.84 -9.89
C VAL A 73 1.81 -2.26 -11.34
N GLU A 74 0.86 -1.84 -12.18
CA GLU A 74 1.03 -2.05 -13.61
C GLU A 74 2.26 -1.28 -14.09
N ALA A 75 3.19 -2.02 -14.72
CA ALA A 75 4.33 -1.42 -15.39
C ALA A 75 3.85 -0.95 -16.76
N GLU A 76 3.63 0.36 -16.89
CA GLU A 76 3.58 1.02 -18.20
C GLU A 76 4.91 0.90 -18.94
#